data_AF-A0A841IS62-F1
#
_entry.id   AF-A0A841IS62-F1
#
_cell.length_a   1.000
_cell.length_b   1.000
_cell.length_c   1.000
_cell.angle_alpha   90.00
_cell.angle_beta   90.00
_cell.angle_gamma   90.00
#
_symmetry.space_group_name_H-M   'P 1'
#
loop_
_entity.id
_entity.type
_entity.pdbx_description
1 polymer ?
#
loop_
_entity_poly.entity_id
_entity_poly.type
_entity_poly.pdbx_seq_one_letter_code
_entity_poly.pdbx_strand_id
1 'polypeptide(L)'
;MPMDYHPTPTEVVASWIPHDARWHEAARSAAAIGVDTVRRYVCGLILDHRDGDRELTDEYDLRSIEALTEDLGAGGLAAVEWSRVRDALLLPLEAR
;
A
#
# COMPACT_ATOMS: atom_id res chain seq x y z
N MET A 1 30.33 2.61 7.68
CA MET A 1 29.45 1.55 7.18
C MET A 1 28.08 2.19 6.98
N PRO A 2 27.55 2.34 5.77
CA PRO A 2 26.12 2.57 5.65
C PRO A 2 25.46 1.31 6.24
N MET A 3 24.56 1.47 7.20
CA MET A 3 23.70 0.35 7.57
C MET A 3 22.80 0.12 6.36
N ASP A 4 22.86 -1.08 5.77
CA ASP A 4 21.94 -1.49 4.73
C ASP A 4 20.53 -1.50 5.34
N TYR A 5 19.84 -0.37 5.20
CA TYR A 5 18.51 -0.17 5.73
C TYR A 5 17.52 -0.86 4.80
N HIS A 6 16.87 -1.89 5.30
CA HIS A 6 15.73 -2.50 4.61
C HIS A 6 14.45 -1.96 5.22
N PRO A 7 13.58 -1.30 4.42
CA PRO A 7 12.31 -0.80 4.92
C PRO A 7 11.45 -1.95 5.43
N THR A 8 10.70 -1.71 6.50
CA THR A 8 9.73 -2.68 6.98
C THR A 8 8.52 -2.76 6.03
N PRO A 9 7.77 -3.87 6.02
CA PRO A 9 6.55 -3.97 5.20
C PRO A 9 5.55 -2.85 5.45
N THR A 10 5.44 -2.40 6.71
CA THR A 10 4.64 -1.23 7.08
C THR A 10 5.11 0.03 6.36
N GLU A 11 6.42 0.29 6.33
CA GLU A 11 6.98 1.49 5.68
C GLU A 11 6.86 1.43 4.17
N VAL A 12 7.02 0.26 3.57
CA VAL A 12 6.81 0.04 2.14
C VAL A 12 5.38 0.45 1.77
N VAL A 13 4.36 -0.10 2.44
CA VAL A 13 2.96 0.24 2.15
C VAL A 13 2.66 1.70 2.49
N ALA A 14 3.07 2.18 3.67
CA ALA A 14 2.76 3.53 4.14
C ALA A 14 3.47 4.64 3.33
N SER A 15 4.58 4.34 2.65
CA SER A 15 5.29 5.30 1.79
C SER A 15 4.83 5.21 0.33
N TRP A 16 4.25 4.10 -0.08
CA TRP A 16 3.79 3.88 -1.45
C TRP A 16 2.36 4.37 -1.66
N ILE A 17 1.39 3.83 -0.92
CA ILE A 17 -0.03 4.03 -1.25
C ILE A 17 -0.52 5.47 -1.10
N PRO A 18 -0.01 6.30 -0.16
CA PRO A 18 -0.38 7.70 -0.13
C PRO A 18 0.18 8.48 -1.32
N HIS A 19 1.24 8.02 -1.97
CA HIS A 19 1.92 8.74 -3.04
C HIS A 19 1.56 8.25 -4.45
N ASP A 20 0.98 7.06 -4.56
CA ASP A 20 0.54 6.55 -5.86
C ASP A 20 -0.81 7.16 -6.28
N ALA A 21 -0.76 8.09 -7.24
CA ALA A 21 -1.93 8.81 -7.72
C ALA A 21 -3.05 7.91 -8.26
N ARG A 22 -2.74 6.66 -8.65
CA ARG A 22 -3.73 5.71 -9.16
C ARG A 22 -4.63 5.18 -8.05
N TRP A 23 -4.08 4.98 -6.86
CA TRP A 23 -4.74 4.24 -5.77
C TRP A 23 -4.98 5.09 -4.52
N HIS A 24 -4.32 6.24 -4.41
CA HIS A 24 -4.40 7.14 -3.24
C HIS A 24 -5.83 7.44 -2.81
N GLU A 25 -6.70 7.86 -3.73
CA GLU A 25 -8.05 8.34 -3.39
C GLU A 25 -8.95 7.21 -2.85
N ALA A 26 -8.90 6.04 -3.51
CA ALA A 26 -9.64 4.86 -3.08
C ALA A 26 -9.10 4.32 -1.74
N ALA A 27 -7.77 4.27 -1.57
CA ALA A 27 -7.14 3.88 -0.32
C ALA A 27 -7.48 4.83 0.83
N ARG A 28 -7.49 6.15 0.57
CA ARG A 28 -7.87 7.16 1.56
C ARG A 28 -9.35 7.04 1.96
N SER A 29 -10.21 6.78 0.99
CA SER A 29 -11.64 6.49 1.25
C SER A 29 -11.82 5.25 2.12
N ALA A 30 -11.08 4.18 1.84
CA ALA A 30 -11.06 2.97 2.65
C ALA A 30 -10.53 3.23 4.07
N ALA A 31 -9.45 4.02 4.19
CA ALA A 31 -8.86 4.40 5.48
C ALA A 31 -9.82 5.23 6.35
N ALA A 32 -10.62 6.11 5.73
CA ALA A 32 -11.64 6.89 6.43
C ALA A 32 -12.78 6.03 7.01
N ILE A 33 -13.05 4.86 6.40
CA ILE A 33 -14.02 3.89 6.90
C ILE A 33 -13.43 3.09 8.07
N GLY A 34 -12.18 2.64 7.95
CA GLY A 34 -11.52 1.93 9.05
C GLY A 34 -10.29 1.11 8.65
N VAL A 35 -9.58 0.61 9.66
CA VAL A 35 -8.34 -0.18 9.50
C VAL A 35 -8.58 -1.46 8.69
N ASP A 36 -9.67 -2.17 8.96
CA ASP A 36 -9.98 -3.41 8.24
C ASP A 36 -10.35 -3.15 6.77
N THR A 37 -10.97 -2.00 6.47
CA THR A 37 -11.35 -1.62 5.11
C THR A 37 -10.12 -1.30 4.27
N VAL A 38 -9.18 -0.51 4.80
CA VAL A 38 -7.90 -0.25 4.10
C VAL A 38 -7.08 -1.53 3.93
N ARG A 39 -7.00 -2.37 4.97
CA ARG A 39 -6.35 -3.68 4.86
C ARG A 39 -6.94 -4.50 3.71
N ARG A 40 -8.27 -4.63 3.65
CA ARG A 40 -8.95 -5.39 2.59
C ARG A 40 -8.65 -4.79 1.22
N TYR A 41 -8.73 -3.48 1.08
CA TYR A 41 -8.44 -2.79 -0.19
C TYR A 41 -7.01 -3.07 -0.66
N VAL A 42 -6.02 -2.85 0.20
CA VAL A 42 -4.59 -3.05 -0.15
C VAL A 42 -4.27 -4.51 -0.42
N CYS A 43 -4.84 -5.45 0.36
CA CYS A 43 -4.68 -6.87 0.07
C CYS A 43 -5.30 -7.27 -1.28
N GLY A 44 -6.51 -6.78 -1.60
CA GLY A 44 -7.12 -7.03 -2.91
C GLY A 44 -6.32 -6.44 -4.05
N LEU A 45 -5.73 -5.26 -3.84
CA LEU A 45 -4.88 -4.61 -4.83
C LEU A 45 -3.62 -5.43 -5.13
N ILE A 46 -2.94 -5.91 -4.09
CA ILE A 46 -1.64 -6.57 -4.24
C ILE A 46 -1.77 -8.07 -4.57
N LEU A 47 -2.72 -8.77 -3.94
CA LEU A 47 -2.86 -10.21 -4.08
C LEU A 47 -3.81 -10.61 -5.20
N ASP A 48 -4.91 -9.87 -5.35
CA ASP A 48 -5.97 -10.19 -6.30
C ASP A 48 -5.89 -9.33 -7.58
N HIS A 49 -4.92 -8.39 -7.65
CA HIS A 49 -4.81 -7.39 -8.70
C HIS A 49 -6.14 -6.65 -8.92
N ARG A 50 -6.76 -6.19 -7.83
CA ARG A 50 -8.04 -5.49 -7.86
C ARG A 50 -8.02 -4.14 -7.16
N ASP A 51 -8.44 -3.12 -7.89
CA ASP A 51 -8.76 -1.82 -7.33
C ASP A 51 -10.23 -1.82 -6.88
N GLY A 52 -10.46 -2.28 -5.64
CA GLY A 52 -11.81 -2.53 -5.14
C GLY A 52 -12.49 -3.68 -5.88
N ASP A 53 -13.59 -3.38 -6.59
CA ASP A 53 -14.31 -4.37 -7.41
C ASP A 53 -13.81 -4.44 -8.86
N ARG A 54 -12.84 -3.60 -9.24
CA ARG A 54 -12.29 -3.53 -10.60
C ARG A 54 -11.01 -4.35 -10.72
N GLU A 55 -10.97 -5.27 -11.67
CA GLU A 55 -9.75 -5.99 -12.04
C GLU A 55 -8.74 -5.09 -12.76
N LEU A 56 -7.46 -5.21 -12.40
CA LEU A 56 -6.36 -4.54 -13.08
C LEU A 56 -5.93 -5.37 -14.28
N THR A 57 -6.06 -4.79 -15.47
CA THR A 57 -5.65 -5.42 -16.74
C THR A 57 -4.47 -4.71 -17.38
N ASP A 58 -4.04 -3.58 -16.83
CA ASP A 58 -2.94 -2.80 -17.36
C ASP A 58 -1.59 -3.39 -16.92
N GLU A 59 -0.70 -3.68 -17.88
CA GLU A 59 0.59 -4.31 -17.60
C GLU A 59 1.52 -3.43 -16.74
N TYR A 60 1.42 -2.10 -16.84
CA TYR A 60 2.25 -1.20 -16.07
C TYR A 60 1.82 -1.18 -14.60
N ASP A 61 0.51 -1.23 -14.35
CA ASP A 61 -0.05 -1.38 -13.00
C ASP A 61 0.39 -2.71 -12.37
N LEU A 62 0.29 -3.81 -13.12
CA LEU A 62 0.72 -5.13 -12.64
C LEU A 62 2.21 -5.17 -12.29
N ARG A 63 3.08 -4.63 -13.15
CA ARG A 63 4.53 -4.54 -12.86
C ARG A 63 4.84 -3.67 -11.65
N SER A 64 4.07 -2.61 -11.44
CA SER A 64 4.23 -1.74 -10.27
C SER A 64 3.90 -2.50 -8.97
N ILE A 65 2.86 -3.34 -8.99
CA ILE A 65 2.45 -4.18 -7.85
C ILE A 65 3.46 -5.31 -7.61
N GLU A 66 4.01 -5.89 -8.67
CA GLU A 66 5.04 -6.92 -8.57
C GLU A 66 6.29 -6.38 -7.87
N ALA A 67 6.79 -5.21 -8.29
CA ALA A 67 7.92 -4.54 -7.63
C ALA A 67 7.66 -4.26 -6.15
N LEU A 68 6.44 -3.82 -5.80
CA LEU A 68 6.05 -3.62 -4.40
C LEU A 68 6.07 -4.94 -3.61
N THR A 69 5.65 -6.04 -4.23
CA THR A 69 5.63 -7.36 -3.59
C THR A 69 7.04 -7.84 -3.26
N GLU A 70 8.01 -7.54 -4.12
CA GLU A 70 9.43 -7.79 -3.85
C GLU A 70 9.93 -6.95 -2.65
N ASP A 71 9.57 -5.66 -2.59
CA ASP A 71 9.95 -4.75 -1.50
C ASP A 71 9.35 -5.16 -0.14
N LEU A 72 8.15 -5.77 -0.13
CA LEU A 72 7.54 -6.29 1.10
C LEU A 72 8.33 -7.47 1.72
N GLY A 73 9.15 -8.15 0.93
CA GLY A 73 10.03 -9.22 1.38
C GLY A 73 9.32 -10.37 2.10
N ALA A 74 10.07 -11.08 2.96
CA ALA A 74 9.60 -12.32 3.60
C ALA A 74 8.41 -12.15 4.56
N GLY A 75 8.18 -10.95 5.09
CA GLY A 75 7.05 -10.64 5.98
C GLY A 75 5.74 -10.39 5.24
N GLY A 76 5.83 -9.94 3.98
CA GLY A 76 4.68 -9.64 3.15
C GLY A 76 3.66 -8.72 3.83
N LEU A 77 2.40 -8.84 3.40
CA LEU A 77 1.28 -8.10 4.00
C LEU A 77 0.90 -8.58 5.41
N ALA A 78 1.37 -9.76 5.83
CA ALA A 78 1.09 -10.28 7.16
C ALA A 78 1.84 -9.51 8.26
N ALA A 79 2.97 -8.90 7.94
CA ALA A 79 3.80 -8.12 8.85
C ALA A 79 3.47 -6.62 8.87
N VAL A 80 2.43 -6.18 8.13
CA VAL A 80 2.04 -4.77 8.04
C VAL A 80 1.23 -4.34 9.26
N GLU A 81 1.66 -3.24 9.89
CA GLU A 81 0.90 -2.53 10.92
C GLU A 81 -0.17 -1.63 10.29
N TRP A 82 -1.35 -2.18 10.03
CA TRP A 82 -2.44 -1.50 9.29
C TRP A 82 -2.96 -0.21 9.93
N SER A 83 -2.85 -0.06 11.25
CA SER A 83 -3.17 1.21 11.92
C SER A 83 -2.25 2.34 11.45
N ARG A 84 -0.95 2.09 11.29
CA ARG A 84 0.01 3.07 10.80
C ARG A 84 -0.23 3.42 9.33
N VAL A 85 -0.56 2.43 8.50
CA VAL A 85 -0.93 2.66 7.10
C VAL A 85 -2.17 3.54 6.99
N ARG A 86 -3.21 3.27 7.80
CA ARG A 86 -4.41 4.12 7.87
C ARG A 86 -4.04 5.54 8.26
N ASP A 87 -3.26 5.71 9.32
CA ASP A 87 -2.91 7.03 9.83
C ASP A 87 -2.10 7.82 8.78
N ALA A 88 -1.15 7.18 8.09
CA ALA A 88 -0.40 7.79 6.98
C ALA A 88 -1.32 8.25 5.83
N LEU A 89 -2.34 7.47 5.48
CA LEU A 89 -3.32 7.82 4.45
C LEU A 89 -4.27 8.95 4.84
N LEU A 90 -4.52 9.15 6.14
CA LEU A 90 -5.44 10.17 6.65
C LEU A 90 -4.74 11.50 6.92
N LEU A 91 -3.45 11.46 7.24
CA LEU A 91 -2.64 12.67 7.34
C LEU A 91 -2.65 13.43 6.00
N PRO A 92 -2.61 14.77 6.03
CA PRO A 92 -2.30 15.54 4.83
C PRO A 92 -0.94 15.07 4.32
N LEU A 93 -0.82 14.83 3.01
CA LEU A 93 0.49 14.70 2.37
C LEU A 93 1.19 16.05 2.54
N GLU A 94 1.97 16.21 3.62
CA GLU A 94 2.79 17.39 3.77
C GLU A 94 3.74 17.43 2.58
N ALA A 95 3.62 18.49 1.78
CA ALA A 95 4.53 18.81 0.69
C ALA A 95 5.93 18.95 1.30
N ARG A 96 6.69 17.86 1.24
CA ARG A 96 8.06 17.80 1.73
C ARG A 96 9.03 18.24 0.63
#